data_AF-A0A3M2W5P8-F1
#
_entry.id   AF-A0A3M2W5P8-F1
#
_cell.length_a   1.000
_cell.length_b   1.000
_cell.length_c   1.000
_cell.angle_alpha   90.00
_cell.angle_beta   90.00
_cell.angle_gamma   90.00
#
_symmetry.space_group_name_H-M   'P 1'
#
loop_
_entity.id
_entity.type
_entity.pdbx_description
1 polymer ?
#
loop_
_entity_poly.entity_id
_entity_poly.type
_entity_poly.pdbx_seq_one_letter_code
_entity_poly.pdbx_strand_id
1 'polypeptide(L)'
;APTLWAADALTGAVQKQPLNVAAIVMFVIFVAFTLYITYWASKKNKTASDYYSAGGKITGFQNGLAIAGDYMSAASFLGISALVYTSGYDG
;
A
#
# COMPACT_ATOMS: atom_id res chain seq x y z
N ALA A 1 -6.21 -27.75 -26.33
CA ALA A 1 -7.17 -27.49 -25.24
C ALA A 1 -6.40 -26.95 -24.03
N PRO A 2 -6.44 -25.64 -23.76
CA PRO A 2 -5.64 -25.00 -22.69
C PRO A 2 -6.19 -25.27 -21.26
N THR A 3 -7.33 -25.92 -21.14
CA THR A 3 -8.02 -26.19 -19.86
C THR A 3 -7.38 -27.31 -19.04
N LEU A 4 -6.52 -28.15 -19.63
CA LEU A 4 -5.89 -29.28 -18.95
C LEU A 4 -4.77 -28.86 -17.99
N TRP A 5 -4.01 -27.80 -18.29
CA TRP A 5 -2.91 -27.33 -17.43
C TRP A 5 -3.38 -26.51 -16.21
N ALA A 6 -4.52 -25.83 -16.31
CA ALA A 6 -5.11 -25.12 -15.19
C ALA A 6 -5.75 -26.06 -14.16
N ALA A 7 -6.17 -27.25 -14.58
CA ALA A 7 -6.79 -28.25 -13.70
C ALA A 7 -5.78 -28.83 -12.69
N ASP A 8 -4.53 -29.07 -13.10
CA ASP A 8 -3.46 -29.56 -12.20
C ASP A 8 -3.01 -28.50 -11.17
N ALA A 9 -3.15 -27.22 -11.48
CA ALA A 9 -2.84 -26.13 -10.54
C ALA A 9 -3.88 -26.01 -9.40
N LEU A 10 -5.11 -26.49 -9.63
CA LEU A 10 -6.22 -26.44 -8.68
C LEU A 10 -6.34 -27.70 -7.81
N THR A 11 -5.75 -28.83 -8.24
CA THR A 11 -5.84 -30.14 -7.57
C THR A 11 -4.64 -30.49 -6.70
N GLY A 12 -3.60 -29.64 -6.67
CA GLY A 12 -2.44 -29.83 -5.80
C GLY A 12 -2.80 -29.79 -4.31
N ALA A 13 -2.18 -30.67 -3.51
CA ALA A 13 -2.33 -30.65 -2.06
C ALA A 13 -1.93 -29.26 -1.53
N VAL A 14 -2.86 -28.57 -0.86
CA VAL A 14 -2.61 -27.26 -0.26
C VAL A 14 -1.56 -27.43 0.84
N GLN A 15 -0.29 -27.22 0.48
CA GLN A 15 0.82 -27.18 1.43
C GLN A 15 0.57 -25.99 2.34
N LYS A 16 0.26 -26.27 3.61
CA LYS A 16 0.02 -25.23 4.62
C LYS A 16 1.33 -24.48 4.81
N GLN A 17 1.43 -23.27 4.25
CA GLN A 17 2.63 -22.45 4.40
C GLN A 17 2.90 -22.24 5.90
N PRO A 18 4.16 -22.41 6.36
CA PRO A 18 4.52 -22.11 7.73
C PRO A 18 4.28 -20.61 7.99
N LEU A 19 3.82 -20.28 9.20
CA LEU A 19 3.58 -18.89 9.59
C LEU A 19 4.87 -18.09 9.49
N ASN A 20 4.89 -17.09 8.62
CA ASN A 20 6.01 -16.16 8.52
C ASN A 20 5.88 -15.07 9.60
N VAL A 21 6.32 -15.42 10.81
CA VAL A 21 6.27 -14.53 11.97
C VAL A 21 7.00 -13.22 11.72
N ALA A 22 8.12 -13.25 11.00
CA ALA A 22 8.89 -12.04 10.67
C ALA A 22 8.06 -11.07 9.80
N ALA A 23 7.39 -11.56 8.76
CA ALA A 23 6.54 -10.74 7.91
C ALA A 23 5.35 -10.14 8.68
N ILE A 24 4.74 -10.94 9.57
CA ILE A 24 3.62 -10.48 10.41
C ILE A 24 4.07 -9.36 11.35
N VAL A 25 5.20 -9.54 12.04
CA VAL A 25 5.74 -8.52 12.96
C VAL A 25 6.06 -7.22 12.22
N MET A 26 6.71 -7.30 11.05
CA MET A 26 7.01 -6.11 10.24
C MET A 26 5.74 -5.39 9.77
N PHE A 27 4.72 -6.14 9.36
CA PHE A 27 3.41 -5.57 8.97
C PHE A 27 2.76 -4.83 10.15
N VAL A 28 2.70 -5.45 11.32
CA VAL A 28 2.09 -4.84 12.52
C VAL A 28 2.87 -3.60 12.95
N ILE A 29 4.21 -3.63 12.93
CA ILE A 29 5.05 -2.46 13.23
C ILE A 29 4.73 -1.32 12.26
N PHE A 30 4.68 -1.60 10.96
CA PHE A 30 4.39 -0.60 9.95
C PHE A 30 3.00 0.03 10.14
N VAL A 31 1.97 -0.78 10.38
CA VAL A 31 0.60 -0.31 10.65
C VAL A 31 0.54 0.52 11.95
N ALA A 32 1.16 0.05 13.02
CA ALA A 32 1.20 0.79 14.28
C ALA A 32 1.93 2.12 14.14
N PHE A 33 3.03 2.16 13.39
CA PHE A 33 3.81 3.36 13.15
C PHE A 33 3.04 4.41 12.33
N THR A 34 2.40 3.98 11.24
CA THR A 34 1.56 4.87 10.42
C THR A 34 0.40 5.45 11.23
N LEU A 35 -0.33 4.62 11.98
CA LEU A 35 -1.40 5.07 12.88
C LEU A 35 -0.89 6.03 13.96
N TYR A 36 0.27 5.75 14.55
CA TYR A 36 0.88 6.62 15.56
C TYR A 36 1.16 8.02 15.00
N ILE A 37 1.75 8.11 13.80
CA ILE A 37 2.01 9.40 13.13
C ILE A 37 0.70 10.14 12.86
N THR A 38 -0.31 9.46 12.28
CA THR A 38 -1.60 10.06 11.97
C THR A 38 -2.31 10.59 13.21
N TYR A 39 -2.32 9.81 14.30
CA TYR A 39 -2.92 10.23 15.57
C TYR A 39 -2.20 11.43 16.18
N TRP A 40 -0.86 11.40 16.20
CA TRP A 40 -0.04 12.50 16.69
C TRP A 40 -0.24 13.78 15.86
N ALA A 41 -0.30 13.65 14.53
CA ALA A 41 -0.55 14.76 13.62
C ALA A 41 -1.96 15.34 13.82
N SER A 42 -2.98 14.49 13.95
CA SER A 42 -4.36 14.91 14.20
C SER A 42 -4.50 15.69 15.50
N LYS A 43 -3.75 15.32 16.56
CA LYS A 43 -3.77 16.04 17.85
C LYS A 43 -3.17 17.46 17.78
N LYS A 44 -2.37 17.76 16.74
CA LYS A 44 -1.80 19.10 16.53
C LYS A 44 -2.75 20.07 15.82
N ASN A 45 -3.82 19.59 15.20
CA ASN A 45 -4.80 20.42 14.50
C ASN A 45 -5.84 20.95 15.49
N LYS A 46 -5.66 22.18 15.99
CA LYS A 46 -6.52 22.76 17.05
C LYS A 46 -7.50 23.83 16.55
N THR A 47 -7.30 24.37 15.35
CA THR A 47 -8.15 25.43 14.77
C THR A 47 -8.58 25.08 13.34
N ALA A 48 -9.68 25.67 12.85
CA ALA A 48 -10.16 25.44 11.47
C ALA A 48 -9.11 25.87 10.42
N SER A 49 -8.33 26.93 10.69
CA SER A 49 -7.21 27.34 9.84
C SER A 49 -6.07 26.31 9.80
N ASP A 50 -5.80 25.62 10.91
CA ASP A 50 -4.81 24.54 10.92
C ASP A 50 -5.29 23.32 10.12
N TYR A 51 -6.61 23.08 10.07
CA TYR A 51 -7.19 21.99 9.29
C TYR A 51 -7.24 22.26 7.78
N TYR A 52 -7.64 23.46 7.37
CA TYR A 52 -7.88 23.75 5.95
C TYR A 52 -6.65 24.27 5.19
N SER A 53 -5.75 24.99 5.86
CA SER A 53 -4.55 25.55 5.20
C SER A 53 -3.25 25.13 5.86
N ALA A 54 -3.29 24.20 6.83
CA ALA A 54 -2.12 23.83 7.65
C ALA A 54 -1.40 25.06 8.24
N GLY A 55 -2.16 26.14 8.49
CA GLY A 55 -1.63 27.44 8.92
C GLY A 55 -0.69 28.13 7.91
N GLY A 56 -0.73 27.77 6.63
CA GLY A 56 0.13 28.30 5.57
C GLY A 56 1.57 27.74 5.58
N LYS A 57 1.83 26.65 6.31
CA LYS A 57 3.20 26.16 6.59
C LYS A 57 3.69 25.02 5.70
N ILE A 58 2.89 24.57 4.72
CA ILE A 58 3.28 23.48 3.80
C ILE A 58 4.22 24.04 2.73
N THR A 59 5.43 23.50 2.66
CA THR A 59 6.41 23.82 1.62
C THR A 59 6.11 23.06 0.32
N GLY A 60 6.56 23.58 -0.83
CA GLY A 60 6.30 22.95 -2.14
C GLY A 60 6.79 21.50 -2.23
N PHE A 61 7.90 21.17 -1.57
CA PHE A 61 8.41 19.80 -1.51
C PHE A 61 7.51 18.87 -0.71
N GLN A 62 6.99 19.32 0.44
CA GLN A 62 6.05 18.53 1.26
C GLN A 62 4.75 18.26 0.51
N ASN A 63 4.23 19.26 -0.22
CA ASN A 63 3.05 19.07 -1.07
C ASN A 63 3.33 18.11 -2.23
N GLY A 64 4.48 18.27 -2.91
CA GLY A 64 4.89 17.37 -4.00
C GLY A 64 5.06 15.92 -3.55
N LEU A 65 5.66 15.71 -2.36
CA LEU A 65 5.82 14.38 -1.79
C LEU A 65 4.47 13.76 -1.38
N ALA A 66 3.55 14.55 -0.82
CA ALA A 66 2.21 14.08 -0.48
C ALA A 66 1.45 13.61 -1.73
N ILE A 67 1.45 14.42 -2.79
CA ILE A 67 0.82 14.07 -4.07
C ILE A 67 1.45 12.81 -4.67
N ALA A 68 2.79 12.73 -4.70
CA ALA A 68 3.49 11.54 -5.20
C ALA A 68 3.11 10.28 -4.40
N GLY A 69 2.93 10.41 -3.08
CA GLY A 69 2.43 9.34 -2.22
C GLY A 69 1.01 8.92 -2.56
N ASP A 70 0.09 9.86 -2.78
CA ASP A 70 -1.31 9.58 -3.13
C ASP A 70 -1.43 8.89 -4.50
N TYR A 71 -0.54 9.18 -5.46
CA TYR A 71 -0.47 8.45 -6.73
C TYR A 71 -0.03 6.99 -6.56
N MET A 72 0.77 6.71 -5.54
CA MET A 72 1.30 5.37 -5.25
C MET A 72 0.44 4.63 -4.21
N SER A 73 -0.75 4.19 -4.63
CA SER A 73 -1.59 3.29 -3.82
C SER A 73 -1.24 1.81 -4.02
N ALA A 74 -1.58 0.96 -3.03
CA ALA A 74 -1.45 -0.50 -3.14
C ALA A 74 -2.24 -1.07 -4.32
N ALA A 75 -3.37 -0.44 -4.67
CA ALA A 75 -4.14 -0.78 -5.86
C ALA A 75 -3.36 -0.52 -7.15
N SER A 76 -2.65 0.62 -7.23
CA SER A 76 -1.77 0.94 -8.36
C SER A 76 -0.62 -0.07 -8.46
N PHE A 77 -0.02 -0.43 -7.32
CA PHE A 77 1.08 -1.41 -7.28
C PHE A 77 0.64 -2.80 -7.75
N LEU A 78 -0.45 -3.33 -7.20
CA LEU A 78 -0.99 -4.63 -7.60
C LEU A 78 -1.55 -4.60 -9.03
N GLY A 79 -2.18 -3.48 -9.43
CA GLY A 79 -2.75 -3.29 -10.75
C GLY A 79 -1.71 -3.29 -11.86
N ILE A 80 -0.61 -2.52 -11.70
CA ILE A 80 0.50 -2.53 -12.65
C ILE A 80 1.19 -3.90 -12.65
N SER A 81 1.43 -4.50 -11.48
CA SER A 81 2.03 -5.84 -11.40
C SER A 81 1.18 -6.91 -12.10
N ALA A 82 -0.14 -6.84 -11.96
CA ALA A 82 -1.07 -7.73 -12.63
C ALA A 82 -1.11 -7.49 -14.14
N LEU A 83 -1.15 -6.22 -14.58
CA LEU A 83 -1.10 -5.86 -16.01
C LEU A 83 0.19 -6.34 -16.68
N VAL A 84 1.34 -6.16 -16.03
CA VAL A 84 2.63 -6.63 -16.53
C VAL A 84 2.67 -8.16 -16.58
N TYR A 85 2.11 -8.84 -15.57
CA TYR A 85 1.99 -10.30 -15.57
C TYR A 85 1.13 -10.81 -16.73
N THR A 86 0.07 -10.08 -17.13
CA THR A 86 -0.83 -10.49 -18.20
C THR A 86 -0.40 -10.06 -19.61
N SER A 87 0.19 -8.87 -19.75
CA SER A 87 0.42 -8.21 -21.04
C SER A 87 1.90 -8.10 -21.43
N GLY A 88 2.82 -8.41 -20.52
CA GLY A 88 4.26 -8.26 -20.73
C GLY A 88 4.75 -6.82 -20.43
N TYR A 89 6.07 -6.63 -20.38
CA TYR A 89 6.69 -5.35 -20.04
C TYR A 89 6.53 -4.27 -21.15
N ASP A 90 6.26 -4.71 -22.38
CA ASP A 90 5.99 -3.88 -23.57
C ASP A 90 4.48 -3.71 -23.86
N GLY A 91 3.61 -4.17 -22.95
CA GLY A 91 2.15 -4.17 -23.08
C GLY A 91 1.46 -2.99 -22.41
#